data_AF-A0A1H6YH33-F1
#
_entry.id   AF-A0A1H6YH33-F1
#
_cell.length_a   1.000
_cell.length_b   1.000
_cell.length_c   1.000
_cell.angle_alpha   90.00
_cell.angle_beta   90.00
_cell.angle_gamma   90.00
#
_symmetry.space_group_name_H-M   'P 1'
#
loop_
_entity.id
_entity.type
_entity.pdbx_description
1 polymer ?
#
loop_
_entity_poly.entity_id
_entity_poly.type
_entity_poly.pdbx_seq_one_letter_code
_entity_poly.pdbx_strand_id
1 'polypeptide(L)'
;MKRSEIKRRPLADTVLATLEPEATAYRELDGNGLYFRVKPNGSKSWELHYKKPDGKWSWLGLGGYGTGDHQLTGAQARQEAAKLRSDSSGGS
;
A
#
# COMPACT_ATOMS: atom_id res chain seq x y z
N MET A 1 -12.98 -1.67 -11.59
CA MET A 1 -12.50 -0.27 -11.65
C MET A 1 -11.07 -0.26 -12.15
N LYS A 2 -10.80 0.52 -13.20
CA LYS A 2 -9.44 0.69 -13.72
C LYS A 2 -8.68 1.70 -12.88
N ARG A 3 -7.36 1.52 -12.76
CA ARG A 3 -6.51 2.46 -12.01
C ARG A 3 -6.60 3.90 -12.53
N SER A 4 -6.85 4.08 -13.83
CA SER A 4 -7.01 5.39 -14.47
C SER A 4 -8.23 6.17 -13.99
N GLU A 5 -9.17 5.51 -13.29
CA GLU A 5 -10.40 6.12 -12.77
C GLU A 5 -10.25 6.63 -11.33
N ILE A 6 -9.07 6.44 -10.71
CA ILE A 6 -8.78 6.94 -9.36
C ILE A 6 -8.69 8.47 -9.41
N LYS A 7 -9.68 9.13 -8.80
CA LYS A 7 -9.79 10.61 -8.78
C LYS A 7 -9.36 11.23 -7.46
N ARG A 8 -9.27 10.46 -6.37
CA ARG A 8 -9.03 10.98 -5.02
C ARG A 8 -8.14 10.04 -4.22
N ARG A 9 -7.31 10.66 -3.39
CA ARG A 9 -6.46 10.02 -2.39
C ARG A 9 -6.75 10.65 -1.02
N PRO A 10 -6.68 9.87 0.07
CA PRO A 10 -6.31 8.47 0.08
C PRO A 10 -7.45 7.57 -0.46
N LEU A 11 -7.13 6.37 -0.92
CA LEU A 11 -8.07 5.50 -1.64
C LEU A 11 -9.19 5.02 -0.71
N ALA A 12 -10.44 5.14 -1.12
CA ALA A 12 -11.54 4.55 -0.35
C ALA A 12 -11.48 3.02 -0.41
N ASP A 13 -11.89 2.31 0.65
CA ASP A 13 -11.91 0.85 0.64
C ASP A 13 -12.78 0.28 -0.48
N THR A 14 -13.85 0.99 -0.87
CA THR A 14 -14.67 0.62 -2.05
C THR A 14 -13.87 0.68 -3.35
N VAL A 15 -12.98 1.66 -3.51
CA VAL A 15 -12.08 1.75 -4.67
C VAL A 15 -11.09 0.58 -4.64
N LEU A 16 -10.43 0.35 -3.50
CA LEU A 16 -9.45 -0.73 -3.32
C LEU A 16 -10.05 -2.13 -3.60
N ALA A 17 -11.27 -2.36 -3.11
CA ALA A 17 -12.01 -3.60 -3.34
C ALA A 17 -12.36 -3.80 -4.83
N THR A 18 -12.68 -2.72 -5.55
CA THR A 18 -13.11 -2.77 -6.96
C THR A 18 -11.97 -2.67 -7.97
N LEU A 19 -10.73 -2.44 -7.53
CA LEU A 19 -9.56 -2.45 -8.42
C LEU A 19 -9.41 -3.81 -9.10
N GLU A 20 -9.36 -3.78 -10.43
CA GLU A 20 -9.24 -4.97 -11.27
C GLU A 20 -7.77 -5.34 -11.48
N PRO A 21 -7.45 -6.64 -11.53
CA PRO A 21 -6.12 -7.08 -11.95
C PRO A 21 -5.86 -6.71 -13.41
N GLU A 22 -4.62 -6.33 -13.72
CA GLU A 22 -4.15 -6.10 -15.09
C GLU A 22 -3.21 -7.25 -15.52
N ALA A 23 -2.80 -7.27 -16.80
CA ALA A 23 -1.86 -8.25 -17.32
C ALA A 23 -0.52 -8.29 -16.57
N THR A 24 -0.15 -7.18 -15.91
CA THR A 24 1.05 -7.06 -15.07
C THR A 24 0.70 -6.50 -13.70
N ALA A 25 1.52 -6.81 -12.70
CA ALA A 25 1.31 -6.27 -11.36
C ALA A 25 1.56 -4.75 -11.37
N TYR A 26 0.63 -3.99 -10.82
CA TYR A 26 0.74 -2.53 -10.72
C TYR A 26 0.65 -2.06 -9.27
N ARG A 27 1.07 -0.82 -9.04
CA ARG A 27 1.09 -0.15 -7.73
C ARG A 27 0.41 1.20 -7.84
N GLU A 28 -0.55 1.43 -6.95
CA GLU A 28 -1.24 2.71 -6.83
C GLU A 28 -0.84 3.41 -5.56
N LEU A 29 -0.40 4.67 -5.68
CA LEU A 29 -0.09 5.49 -4.53
C LEU A 29 -1.38 5.80 -3.77
N ASP A 30 -1.45 5.39 -2.50
CA ASP A 30 -2.51 5.78 -1.57
C ASP A 30 -2.14 7.11 -0.89
N GLY A 31 -0.88 7.26 -0.47
CA GLY A 31 -0.34 8.49 0.09
C GLY A 31 0.86 8.26 1.02
N ASN A 32 1.68 9.28 1.24
CA ASN A 32 2.84 9.24 2.16
C ASN A 32 3.78 8.03 1.93
N GLY A 33 3.99 7.65 0.67
CA GLY A 33 4.83 6.49 0.31
C GLY A 33 4.16 5.12 0.49
N LEU A 34 2.90 5.06 0.93
CA LEU A 34 2.10 3.84 0.96
C LEU A 34 1.50 3.59 -0.43
N TYR A 35 1.73 2.39 -0.95
CA TYR A 35 1.22 1.93 -2.23
C TYR A 35 0.35 0.69 -2.07
N PHE A 36 -0.68 0.63 -2.90
CA PHE A 36 -1.55 -0.52 -3.07
C PHE A 36 -1.13 -1.31 -4.30
N ARG A 37 -0.69 -2.55 -4.10
CA ARG A 37 -0.26 -3.44 -5.18
C ARG A 37 -1.38 -4.40 -5.55
N VAL A 38 -1.67 -4.50 -6.84
CA VAL A 38 -2.60 -5.48 -7.41
C VAL A 38 -1.84 -6.37 -8.37
N LYS A 39 -1.89 -7.68 -8.14
CA LYS A 39 -1.24 -8.69 -8.99
C LYS A 39 -2.22 -9.19 -10.07
N PRO A 40 -1.73 -9.73 -11.21
CA PRO A 40 -2.58 -10.28 -12.26
C PRO A 40 -3.51 -11.41 -11.81
N ASN A 41 -3.14 -12.12 -10.74
CA ASN A 41 -3.95 -13.16 -10.12
C ASN A 41 -5.08 -12.62 -9.20
N GLY A 42 -5.28 -11.30 -9.14
CA GLY A 42 -6.27 -10.65 -8.28
C GLY A 42 -5.84 -10.47 -6.83
N SER A 43 -4.67 -10.98 -6.43
CA SER A 43 -4.14 -10.73 -5.08
C SER A 43 -3.79 -9.26 -4.90
N LYS A 44 -4.18 -8.71 -3.75
CA LYS A 44 -3.99 -7.31 -3.39
C LYS A 44 -3.18 -7.21 -2.10
N SER A 45 -2.23 -6.28 -2.04
CA SER A 45 -1.34 -6.13 -0.90
C SER A 45 -0.85 -4.70 -0.75
N TRP A 46 -0.50 -4.32 0.47
CA TRP A 46 0.07 -3.02 0.79
C TRP A 46 1.60 -3.07 0.78
N GLU A 47 2.23 -2.08 0.18
CA GLU A 47 3.68 -1.92 0.14
C GLU A 47 4.05 -0.47 0.50
N LEU A 48 4.97 -0.29 1.43
CA LEU A 48 5.51 1.01 1.83
C LEU A 48 6.84 1.26 1.13
N HIS A 49 6.95 2.36 0.39
CA HIS A 49 8.20 2.86 -0.13
C HIS A 49 8.81 3.81 0.89
N TYR A 50 9.91 3.39 1.52
CA TYR A 50 10.56 4.13 2.59
C TYR A 50 12.07 4.25 2.35
N LYS A 51 12.67 5.25 2.98
CA LYS A 51 14.11 5.45 2.96
C LYS A 51 14.69 4.79 4.21
N LYS A 52 15.61 3.86 4.01
CA LYS A 52 16.34 3.20 5.09
C LYS A 52 17.36 4.17 5.73
N PRO A 53 17.87 3.86 6.93
CA PRO A 53 18.93 4.66 7.58
C PRO A 53 20.20 4.80 6.72
N ASP A 54 20.49 3.80 5.88
CA ASP A 54 21.60 3.82 4.91
C ASP A 54 21.39 4.81 3.72
N GLY A 55 20.28 5.55 3.72
CA GLY A 55 19.92 6.51 2.69
C GLY A 55 19.29 5.90 1.44
N LYS A 56 19.17 4.58 1.34
CA LYS A 56 18.61 3.89 0.17
C LYS A 56 17.12 3.71 0.29
N TRP A 57 16.43 3.86 -0.84
CA TRP A 57 15.02 3.54 -0.95
C TRP A 57 14.80 2.02 -0.96
N SER A 58 13.74 1.59 -0.28
CA SER A 58 13.34 0.19 -0.23
C SER A 58 11.83 0.07 -0.17
N TRP A 59 11.35 -1.12 -0.54
CA TRP A 59 9.94 -1.50 -0.47
C TRP A 59 9.74 -2.47 0.69
N LEU A 60 8.78 -2.16 1.56
CA LEU A 60 8.37 -3.01 2.67
C LEU A 60 6.94 -3.48 2.45
N GLY A 61 6.71 -4.79 2.40
CA GLY A 61 5.35 -5.34 2.35
C GLY A 61 4.68 -5.22 3.73
N LEU A 62 3.52 -4.58 3.80
CA LEU A 62 2.77 -4.44 5.05
C LEU A 62 1.77 -5.58 5.27
N GLY A 63 1.32 -6.23 4.20
CA GLY A 63 0.38 -7.36 4.28
C GLY A 63 -0.61 -7.41 3.11
N GLY A 64 -1.46 -8.43 3.11
CA GLY A 64 -2.56 -8.55 2.14
C GLY A 64 -3.65 -7.51 2.40
N TYR A 65 -4.42 -7.15 1.38
CA TYR A 65 -5.61 -6.32 1.55
C TYR A 65 -6.82 -7.16 1.93
N GLY A 66 -7.56 -6.72 2.95
CA GLY A 66 -8.81 -7.34 3.38
C GLY A 66 -9.03 -7.21 4.88
N THR A 67 -9.97 -8.01 5.40
CA THR A 67 -10.38 -8.00 6.82
C THR A 67 -10.08 -9.32 7.53
N GLY A 68 -9.42 -10.27 6.87
CA GLY A 68 -9.02 -11.55 7.46
C GLY A 68 -7.76 -11.45 8.33
N ASP A 69 -7.39 -12.56 8.96
CA ASP A 69 -6.13 -12.68 9.69
C ASP A 69 -4.93 -12.35 8.77
N HIS A 70 -4.02 -11.51 9.28
CA HIS A 70 -2.84 -11.00 8.55
C HIS A 70 -3.15 -10.12 7.32
N GLN A 71 -4.36 -9.54 7.25
CA GLN A 71 -4.75 -8.57 6.23
C GLN A 71 -4.98 -7.17 6.83
N LEU A 72 -4.84 -6.16 5.98
CA LEU A 72 -4.99 -4.76 6.35
C LEU A 72 -6.00 -4.06 5.43
N THR A 73 -6.96 -3.39 6.05
CA THR A 73 -7.80 -2.38 5.39
C THR A 73 -6.99 -1.14 5.02
N GLY A 74 -7.55 -0.23 4.21
CA GLY A 74 -6.88 1.02 3.89
C GLY A 74 -6.53 1.87 5.11
N ALA A 75 -7.40 1.89 6.12
CA ALA A 75 -7.12 2.60 7.37
C ALA A 75 -5.96 1.96 8.17
N GLN A 76 -5.97 0.64 8.33
CA GLN A 76 -4.93 -0.09 9.07
C GLN A 76 -3.57 0.03 8.40
N ALA A 77 -3.51 -0.08 7.07
CA ALA A 77 -2.27 0.07 6.32
C ALA A 77 -1.65 1.47 6.47
N ARG A 78 -2.49 2.52 6.51
CA ARG A 78 -2.02 3.89 6.75
C ARG A 78 -1.48 4.09 8.16
N GLN A 79 -2.14 3.51 9.16
CA GLN A 79 -1.67 3.54 10.54
C GLN A 79 -0.32 2.83 10.68
N GLU A 80 -0.18 1.65 10.09
CA GLU A 80 1.06 0.88 10.12
C GLU A 80 2.19 1.62 9.39
N ALA A 81 1.90 2.16 8.21
CA ALA A 81 2.84 3.00 7.47
C ALA A 81 3.28 4.24 8.28
N ALA A 82 2.37 4.85 9.05
CA ALA A 82 2.72 5.99 9.89
C ALA A 82 3.66 5.60 11.04
N LYS A 83 3.41 4.47 11.70
CA LYS A 83 4.30 3.93 12.75
C LYS A 83 5.69 3.64 12.20
N LEU A 84 5.77 2.88 11.11
CA LEU A 84 7.04 2.51 10.48
C LEU A 84 7.85 3.73 10.02
N ARG A 85 7.17 4.78 9.56
CA ARG A 85 7.85 6.05 9.24
C ARG A 85 8.44 6.71 10.48
N SER A 86 7.66 6.82 11.55
CA SER A 86 8.11 7.39 12.84
C SER A 86 9.35 6.65 13.36
N ASP A 87 9.33 5.31 13.31
CA ASP A 87 10.44 4.47 13.77
C ASP A 87 11.65 4.58 12.84
N SER A 88 11.44 4.66 11.52
CA SER A 88 12.54 4.81 10.54
C SER A 88 13.25 6.17 10.62
N SER A 89 12.58 7.20 11.15
CA SER A 89 13.19 8.50 11.46
C SER A 89 13.91 8.55 12.82
N GLY A 90 13.77 7.49 13.64
CA GLY A 90 14.36 7.34 14.96
C GLY A 90 15.60 6.43 14.99
N GLY A 91 16.35 6.34 13.89
CA GLY A 91 17.65 5.67 13.88
C GLY A 91 18.69 6.47 14.66
N SER A 92 18.74 6.26 15.97
CA SER A 92 19.88 6.58 16.85
C SER A 92 21.12 5.75 16.48
#